data_AF-A0A2D5V8I2-F1
#
_entry.id   AF-A0A2D5V8I2-F1
#
_cell.length_a   1.000
_cell.length_b   1.000
_cell.length_c   1.000
_cell.angle_alpha   90.00
_cell.angle_beta   90.00
_cell.angle_gamma   90.00
#
_symmetry.space_group_name_H-M   'P 1'
#
loop_
_entity.id
_entity.type
_entity.pdbx_description
1 polymer ?
#
loop_
_entity_poly.entity_id
_entity_poly.type
_entity_poly.pdbx_seq_one_letter_code
_entity_poly.pdbx_strand_id
1 'polypeptide(L)'
;MEQDTLVIFMADHGLSMGHHGFWGHGAAACRSFNLHQAAHSIPLIVSHPGAVESRQCSSLHVSNTDLFATLLEYISIKALSEPQTPLPA
;
A
#
# COMPACT_ATOMS: atom_id res chain seq x y z
N MET A 1 -22.61 -4.77 10.40
CA MET A 1 -21.42 -3.89 10.43
C MET A 1 -20.15 -4.71 10.22
N GLU A 2 -19.75 -5.60 11.13
CA GLU A 2 -18.50 -6.38 10.97
C GLU A 2 -18.47 -7.26 9.70
N GLN A 3 -19.60 -7.86 9.30
CA GLN A 3 -19.68 -8.72 8.12
C GLN A 3 -19.79 -7.97 6.78
N ASP A 4 -19.97 -6.64 6.81
CA ASP A 4 -20.15 -5.82 5.60
C ASP A 4 -19.04 -4.77 5.46
N THR A 5 -18.01 -4.83 6.32
CA THR A 5 -16.93 -3.84 6.38
C THR A 5 -15.60 -4.50 6.07
N LEU A 6 -14.97 -4.07 4.98
CA LEU A 6 -13.56 -4.36 4.71
C LEU A 6 -12.69 -3.41 5.54
N VAL A 7 -11.90 -3.96 6.46
CA VAL A 7 -10.94 -3.20 7.27
C VAL A 7 -9.55 -3.38 6.68
N ILE A 8 -8.89 -2.27 6.34
CA ILE A 8 -7.51 -2.24 5.85
C ILE A 8 -6.70 -1.35 6.78
N PHE A 9 -5.66 -1.91 7.39
CA PHE A 9 -4.69 -1.18 8.18
C PHE A 9 -3.35 -1.17 7.45
N MET A 10 -2.86 0.03 7.13
CA MET A 10 -1.57 0.23 6.46
C MET A 10 -0.95 1.57 6.82
N ALA A 11 0.33 1.75 6.46
CA ALA A 11 1.00 3.05 6.49
C ALA A 11 1.21 3.58 5.06
N ASP A 12 1.46 4.87 4.91
CA ASP A 12 1.80 5.48 3.62
C ASP A 12 3.26 5.22 3.23
N HIS A 13 4.16 5.19 4.21
CA HIS A 13 5.58 4.89 4.02
C HIS A 13 6.23 4.25 5.25
N GLY A 14 7.40 3.62 5.06
CA GLY A 14 8.23 3.13 6.15
C GLY A 14 9.02 4.25 6.83
N LEU A 15 9.83 3.88 7.82
CA LEU A 15 10.65 4.82 8.58
C LEU A 15 12.02 4.21 8.88
N SER A 16 13.07 4.89 8.43
CA SER A 16 14.44 4.56 8.86
C SER A 16 14.77 5.24 10.18
N MET A 17 15.27 4.46 11.14
CA MET A 17 15.65 4.91 12.48
C MET A 17 17.13 4.60 12.74
N GLY A 18 18.00 5.03 11.82
CA GLY A 18 19.44 4.77 11.84
C GLY A 18 19.90 3.64 10.92
N HIS A 19 18.98 2.93 10.25
CA HIS A 19 19.32 1.92 9.24
C HIS A 19 20.21 2.53 8.16
N HIS A 20 21.40 1.97 7.95
CA HIS A 20 22.39 2.46 6.99
C HIS A 20 22.75 3.96 7.14
N GLY A 21 22.58 4.52 8.35
CA GLY A 21 22.80 5.94 8.62
C GLY A 21 21.65 6.86 8.20
N PHE A 22 20.53 6.31 7.72
CA PHE A 22 19.34 7.09 7.36
C PHE A 22 18.38 7.27 8.53
N TRP A 23 17.80 8.46 8.62
CA TRP A 23 16.75 8.84 9.55
C TRP A 23 15.62 9.51 8.77
N GLY A 24 14.37 9.11 9.03
CA GLY A 24 13.20 9.63 8.33
C GLY A 24 12.62 8.67 7.28
N HIS A 25 11.59 9.14 6.59
CA HIS A 25 10.95 8.43 5.48
C HIS A 25 11.76 8.58 4.18
N GLY A 26 11.46 7.77 3.15
CA GLY A 26 12.29 7.60 1.96
C GLY A 26 12.65 8.91 1.21
N ALA A 27 11.71 9.84 1.13
CA ALA A 27 11.87 11.12 0.42
C ALA A 27 12.34 12.29 1.30
N ALA A 28 12.25 12.21 2.63
CA ALA A 28 12.69 13.28 3.54
C ALA A 28 13.88 12.89 4.43
N ALA A 29 14.63 11.86 4.04
CA ALA A 29 15.86 11.56 4.73
C ALA A 29 16.87 12.71 4.52
N CYS A 30 17.36 13.25 5.64
CA CYS A 30 18.16 14.49 5.78
C CYS A 30 19.40 14.61 4.86
N ARG A 31 19.81 13.55 4.15
CA ARG A 31 21.03 13.54 3.32
C ARG A 31 20.91 12.89 1.94
N SER A 32 19.83 12.18 1.58
CA SER A 32 19.60 11.57 0.25
C SER A 32 18.23 10.92 0.14
N PHE A 33 17.76 10.61 -1.07
CA PHE A 33 16.67 9.64 -1.28
C PHE A 33 17.08 8.27 -0.73
N ASN A 34 16.29 7.73 0.19
CA ASN A 34 16.59 6.48 0.87
C ASN A 34 15.71 5.37 0.30
N LEU A 35 16.28 4.49 -0.53
CA LEU A 35 15.60 3.35 -1.17
C LEU A 35 15.68 2.03 -0.38
N HIS A 36 16.21 2.06 0.84
CA HIS A 36 16.28 0.85 1.65
C HIS A 36 14.89 0.39 2.11
N GLN A 37 14.78 -0.92 2.35
CA GLN A 37 13.54 -1.59 2.73
C GLN A 37 12.86 -0.92 3.93
N ALA A 38 13.62 -0.47 4.94
CA ALA A 38 13.05 0.17 6.13
C ALA A 38 12.20 1.42 5.82
N ALA A 39 12.46 2.11 4.72
CA ALA A 39 11.69 3.30 4.30
C ALA A 39 10.47 2.98 3.42
N HIS A 40 10.37 1.76 2.89
CA HIS A 40 9.38 1.38 1.86
C HIS A 40 8.53 0.16 2.22
N SER A 41 9.00 -0.67 3.15
CA SER A 41 8.24 -1.79 3.68
C SER A 41 7.34 -1.28 4.80
N ILE A 42 6.03 -1.39 4.57
CA ILE A 42 4.99 -0.94 5.48
C ILE A 42 4.18 -2.12 6.01
N PRO A 43 3.46 -1.98 7.14
CA PRO A 43 2.45 -2.95 7.52
C PRO A 43 1.28 -2.92 6.52
N LEU A 44 0.72 -4.09 6.23
CA LEU A 44 -0.56 -4.24 5.54
C LEU A 44 -1.32 -5.40 6.22
N ILE A 45 -2.46 -5.07 6.81
CA ILE A 45 -3.36 -6.05 7.42
C ILE A 45 -4.75 -5.81 6.84
N VAL A 46 -5.37 -6.87 6.32
CA VAL A 46 -6.70 -6.84 5.72
C VAL A 46 -7.61 -7.82 6.46
N SER A 47 -8.81 -7.37 6.81
CA SER A 47 -9.82 -8.20 7.50
C SER A 47 -11.20 -7.94 6.93
N HIS A 48 -11.89 -9.02 6.57
CA HIS A 48 -13.31 -9.01 6.25
C HIS A 48 -13.90 -10.39 6.54
N PRO A 49 -14.66 -10.56 7.64
CA PRO A 49 -15.30 -11.83 7.99
C PRO A 49 -16.11 -12.41 6.82
N GLY A 50 -15.83 -13.66 6.45
CA GLY A 50 -16.55 -14.38 5.39
C GLY A 50 -16.01 -14.17 3.97
N ALA A 51 -15.16 -13.17 3.74
CA ALA A 51 -14.57 -12.89 2.43
C ALA A 51 -13.04 -12.99 2.41
N VAL A 52 -12.37 -12.63 3.51
CA VAL A 52 -10.92 -12.76 3.68
C VAL A 52 -10.64 -13.83 4.74
N GLU A 53 -9.81 -14.82 4.39
CA GLU A 53 -9.47 -15.89 5.30
C GLU A 53 -8.62 -15.38 6.47
N SER A 54 -9.03 -15.71 7.70
CA SER A 54 -8.37 -15.22 8.91
C SER A 54 -7.00 -15.85 9.11
N ARG A 55 -6.07 -15.10 9.72
CA ARG A 55 -4.74 -15.58 10.14
C ARG A 55 -3.84 -16.09 9.01
N GLN A 56 -4.07 -15.63 7.79
CA GLN A 56 -3.17 -15.89 6.67
C GLN A 56 -2.04 -14.87 6.60
N CYS A 57 -0.88 -15.33 6.12
CA CYS A 57 0.24 -14.49 5.75
C CYS A 57 0.62 -14.78 4.29
N SER A 58 0.87 -13.72 3.52
CA SER A 58 1.31 -13.82 2.12
C SER A 58 2.73 -13.30 1.99
N SER A 59 3.53 -13.94 1.14
CA SER A 59 4.86 -13.48 0.74
C SER A 59 4.87 -12.76 -0.61
N LEU A 60 3.69 -12.47 -1.18
CA LEU A 60 3.60 -11.70 -2.42
C LEU A 60 4.06 -10.27 -2.18
N HIS A 61 4.89 -9.75 -3.09
CA HIS A 61 5.24 -8.34 -3.10
C HIS A 61 4.06 -7.54 -3.62
N VAL A 62 3.63 -6.57 -2.82
CA VAL A 62 2.53 -5.67 -3.13
C VAL A 62 2.95 -4.23 -2.81
N SER A 63 2.24 -3.28 -3.41
CA SER A 63 2.48 -1.84 -3.28
C SER A 63 1.17 -1.11 -2.95
N ASN A 64 1.29 0.08 -2.36
CA ASN A 64 0.14 0.96 -2.06
C ASN A 64 -0.67 1.30 -3.32
N THR A 65 -0.02 1.28 -4.49
CA THR A 65 -0.63 1.53 -5.79
C THR A 65 -1.64 0.44 -6.18
N ASP A 66 -1.53 -0.75 -5.63
CA ASP A 66 -2.42 -1.87 -5.96
C ASP A 66 -3.80 -1.69 -5.33
N LEU A 67 -3.89 -0.93 -4.23
CA LEU A 67 -5.08 -0.78 -3.41
C LEU A 67 -6.30 -0.32 -4.22
N PHE A 68 -6.12 0.63 -5.14
CA PHE A 68 -7.23 1.17 -5.92
C PHE A 68 -7.86 0.11 -6.83
N ALA A 69 -7.04 -0.62 -7.60
CA ALA A 69 -7.51 -1.67 -8.47
C ALA A 69 -8.12 -2.83 -7.67
N THR A 70 -7.47 -3.24 -6.57
CA THR A 70 -7.98 -4.27 -5.67
C THR A 70 -9.34 -3.91 -5.10
N LEU A 71 -9.56 -2.67 -4.66
CA LEU A 71 -10.85 -2.24 -4.10
C LEU A 71 -11.95 -2.27 -5.15
N LEU A 72 -11.68 -1.81 -6.38
CA LEU A 72 -12.65 -1.84 -7.47
C LEU A 72 -13.07 -3.27 -7.82
N GLU A 73 -12.11 -4.17 -7.95
CA GLU A 73 -12.37 -5.60 -8.18
C GLU A 73 -13.16 -6.20 -7.01
N TYR A 74 -12.77 -5.89 -5.77
CA TYR A 74 -13.41 -6.39 -4.56
C TYR A 74 -14.90 -6.02 -4.47
N ILE A 75 -15.26 -4.79 -4.84
CA ILE A 75 -16.65 -4.30 -4.87
C ILE A 75 -17.34 -4.55 -6.22
N SER A 76 -16.71 -5.28 -7.14
CA SER A 76 -17.23 -5.60 -8.48
C SER A 76 -17.60 -4.38 -9.34
N ILE A 77 -16.85 -3.28 -9.21
CA ILE A 77 -16.99 -2.08 -10.03
C ILE A 77 -15.92 -2.07 -11.13
N LYS A 78 -16.31 -1.85 -12.38
CA LYS A 78 -15.35 -1.65 -13.47
C LYS A 78 -14.65 -0.32 -13.31
N ALA A 79 -13.32 -0.33 -13.46
CA ALA A 79 -12.53 0.89 -13.56
C ALA A 79 -13.07 1.78 -14.69
N LEU A 80 -13.16 3.08 -14.41
CA LEU A 80 -13.45 4.07 -15.44
C LEU A 80 -12.30 4.03 -16.46
N SER A 81 -12.64 4.08 -17.75
CA SER A 81 -11.67 4.27 -18.82
C SER A 81 -10.78 5.46 -18.49
N GLU A 82 -9.46 5.36 -18.68
CA GLU A 82 -8.58 6.50 -18.44
C GLU A 82 -9.11 7.73 -19.15
N PRO A 83 -9.16 8.90 -18.49
CA PRO A 83 -9.37 10.14 -19.19
C PRO A 83 -8.25 10.26 -20.22
N GLN A 84 -8.63 10.34 -21.50
CA GLN A 84 -7.74 10.56 -22.64
C GLN A 84 -7.11 11.95 -22.49
N THR A 85 -6.18 12.08 -21.55
CA THR A 85 -5.41 13.29 -21.34
C THR A 85 -4.20 13.14 -22.24
N PRO A 86 -4.05 13.96 -23.30
CA PRO A 86 -2.88 13.86 -24.15
C PRO A 86 -1.63 14.08 -23.30
N LEU A 87 -0.61 13.25 -23.51
CA LEU A 87 0.69 13.43 -22.86
C LEU A 87 1.20 14.84 -23.20
N PRO A 88 1.75 15.58 -22.22
CA PRO A 88 2.44 16.83 -22.52
C PRO A 88 3.59 16.55 -23.49
N ALA A 89 3.73 17.42 -24.50
CA ALA A 89 4.75 17.34 -25.54
C ALA A 89 6.17 17.49 -24.98
#